data_AF-A0A240EGQ2-F1
#
_entry.id   AF-A0A240EGQ2-F1
#
_cell.length_a   1.000
_cell.length_b   1.000
_cell.length_c   1.000
_cell.angle_alpha   90.00
_cell.angle_beta   90.00
_cell.angle_gamma   90.00
#
_symmetry.space_group_name_H-M   'P 1'
#
loop_
_entity.id
_entity.type
_entity.pdbx_description
1 polymer ?
#
loop_
_entity_poly.entity_id
_entity_poly.type
_entity_poly.pdbx_seq_one_letter_code
_entity_poly.pdbx_strand_id
1 'polypeptide(L)'
;MLQGRIKQLLLATLLCAPILSIAAELSVLLPNQGVRLDYPQSVRLETILRDVQKQAQEKQVRFEPVQAQLFDSKKQVIVDEMKQQVLSQLSDLAQIKPELDSQSISEQINASKFHYREFTSLDYDVVQSQRKGNPLLIGSYQLNIAPRINNIYFLGAVKKAEEVKQHAQWFLADYFAMLGNIKSEAAYDGTATIIQPDGKVMEAQYGAWNFKPHFIAPGAIIYIPIKSLPSELKTLNQDIVQLLRHKVINNDQ
;
A
#
# COMPACT_ATOMS: atom_id res chain seq x y z
N MET A 1 -31.36 -27.66 -78.82
CA MET A 1 -31.66 -26.84 -77.63
C MET A 1 -30.75 -27.31 -76.50
N LEU A 2 -29.87 -26.42 -76.03
CA LEU A 2 -28.74 -26.62 -75.10
C LEU A 2 -29.11 -27.44 -73.85
N GLN A 3 -28.42 -28.53 -73.49
CA GLN A 3 -27.17 -28.64 -72.70
C GLN A 3 -27.18 -27.95 -71.31
N GLY A 4 -26.89 -28.74 -70.27
CA GLY A 4 -27.15 -28.43 -68.86
C GLY A 4 -26.04 -27.69 -68.11
N ARG A 5 -26.19 -27.55 -66.78
CA ARG A 5 -25.07 -27.35 -65.85
C ARG A 5 -25.45 -27.56 -64.38
N ILE A 6 -24.63 -28.40 -63.75
CA ILE A 6 -24.47 -28.70 -62.34
C ILE A 6 -24.10 -27.42 -61.58
N LYS A 7 -24.68 -27.18 -60.40
CA LYS A 7 -24.15 -26.22 -59.41
C LYS A 7 -23.48 -26.99 -58.28
N GLN A 8 -22.16 -26.80 -58.18
CA GLN A 8 -21.28 -27.37 -57.17
C GLN A 8 -21.60 -26.79 -55.79
N LEU A 9 -21.66 -27.66 -54.78
CA LEU A 9 -21.53 -27.28 -53.38
C LEU A 9 -20.09 -26.79 -53.14
N LEU A 10 -19.92 -25.51 -52.86
CA LEU A 10 -18.67 -24.98 -52.32
C LEU A 10 -18.69 -25.20 -50.80
N LEU A 11 -17.97 -26.23 -50.36
CA LEU A 11 -17.66 -26.47 -48.96
C LEU A 11 -16.61 -25.43 -48.54
N ALA A 12 -17.05 -24.36 -47.88
CA ALA A 12 -16.15 -23.39 -47.28
C ALA A 12 -15.50 -24.01 -46.04
N THR A 13 -14.26 -24.48 -46.19
CA THR A 13 -13.40 -24.90 -45.08
C THR A 13 -13.05 -23.67 -44.24
N LEU A 14 -13.71 -23.53 -43.09
CA LEU A 14 -13.28 -22.62 -42.02
C LEU A 14 -11.93 -23.12 -41.49
N LEU A 15 -10.82 -22.53 -41.95
CA LEU A 15 -9.53 -22.66 -41.28
C LEU A 15 -9.61 -21.91 -39.95
N CYS A 16 -9.95 -22.64 -38.89
CA CYS A 16 -9.79 -22.17 -37.52
C CYS A 16 -8.28 -22.17 -37.22
N ALA A 17 -7.60 -21.06 -37.51
CA ALA A 17 -6.23 -20.88 -37.06
C ALA A 17 -6.24 -20.77 -35.53
N PRO A 18 -5.47 -21.60 -34.80
CA PRO A 18 -5.37 -21.44 -33.35
C PRO A 18 -4.73 -20.08 -33.08
N ILE A 19 -5.47 -19.21 -32.39
CA ILE A 19 -4.93 -17.96 -31.86
C ILE A 19 -3.85 -18.39 -30.86
N LEU A 20 -2.58 -18.23 -31.24
CA LEU A 20 -1.47 -18.35 -30.32
C LEU A 20 -1.66 -17.31 -29.22
N SER A 21 -2.14 -17.75 -28.06
CA SER A 21 -2.18 -16.94 -26.85
C SER A 21 -0.74 -16.75 -26.40
N ILE A 22 -0.13 -15.62 -26.77
CA ILE A 22 1.16 -15.21 -26.21
C ILE A 22 0.92 -15.00 -24.71
N ALA A 23 1.60 -15.81 -23.89
CA ALA A 23 1.56 -15.63 -22.44
C ALA A 23 2.18 -14.27 -22.10
N ALA A 24 1.49 -13.45 -21.30
CA ALA A 24 2.01 -12.16 -20.86
C ALA A 24 3.24 -12.36 -19.96
N GLU A 25 4.33 -11.63 -20.22
CA GLU A 25 5.53 -11.63 -19.37
C GLU A 25 5.35 -10.70 -18.15
N LEU A 26 4.51 -9.67 -18.28
CA LEU A 26 4.11 -8.78 -17.20
C LEU A 26 2.59 -8.62 -17.16
N SER A 27 2.01 -8.73 -15.97
CA SER A 27 0.62 -8.42 -15.66
C SER A 27 0.54 -7.43 -14.50
N VAL A 28 -0.27 -6.38 -14.66
CA VAL A 28 -0.56 -5.39 -13.61
C VAL A 28 -2.06 -5.36 -13.33
N LEU A 29 -2.45 -5.73 -12.12
CA LEU A 29 -3.84 -5.70 -11.66
C LEU A 29 -4.17 -4.33 -11.05
N LEU A 30 -5.28 -3.74 -11.47
CA LEU A 30 -5.95 -2.59 -10.86
C LEU A 30 -7.22 -3.08 -10.16
N PRO A 31 -7.12 -3.59 -8.92
CA PRO A 31 -8.19 -4.38 -8.30
C PRO A 31 -9.46 -3.55 -8.10
N ASN A 32 -9.33 -2.30 -7.67
CA ASN A 32 -10.46 -1.39 -7.43
C ASN A 32 -11.19 -1.02 -8.72
N GLN A 33 -10.56 -1.19 -9.88
CA GLN A 33 -11.12 -0.87 -11.19
C GLN A 33 -11.60 -2.12 -11.94
N GLY A 34 -11.30 -3.32 -11.44
CA GLY A 34 -11.55 -4.58 -12.12
C GLY A 34 -10.80 -4.70 -13.45
N VAL A 35 -9.63 -4.08 -13.56
CA VAL A 35 -8.84 -4.02 -14.80
C VAL A 35 -7.52 -4.79 -14.61
N ARG A 36 -7.12 -5.53 -15.65
CA ARG A 36 -5.79 -6.15 -15.75
C ARG A 36 -5.11 -5.66 -17.02
N LEU A 37 -3.89 -5.15 -16.88
CA LEU A 37 -3.03 -4.74 -17.98
C LEU A 37 -2.00 -5.83 -18.24
N ASP A 38 -2.06 -6.45 -19.41
CA ASP A 38 -1.15 -7.51 -19.83
C ASP A 38 -0.18 -7.01 -20.89
N TYR A 39 1.10 -7.29 -20.67
CA TYR A 39 2.18 -6.91 -21.57
C TYR A 39 2.90 -8.18 -22.07
N PRO A 40 3.09 -8.34 -23.40
CA PRO A 40 3.75 -9.52 -23.96
C PRO A 40 5.25 -9.59 -23.63
N GLN A 41 5.83 -8.47 -23.18
CA GLN A 41 7.22 -8.35 -22.75
C GLN A 41 7.31 -7.50 -21.48
N SER A 42 8.44 -7.57 -20.78
CA SER A 42 8.75 -6.61 -19.70
C SER A 42 8.71 -5.17 -20.20
N VAL A 43 8.12 -4.26 -19.41
CA VAL A 43 8.01 -2.83 -19.75
C VAL A 43 8.41 -1.95 -18.58
N ARG A 44 8.80 -0.71 -18.89
CA ARG A 44 9.18 0.29 -17.90
C ARG A 44 7.97 0.86 -17.16
N LEU A 45 8.18 1.27 -15.91
CA LEU A 45 7.15 1.86 -15.05
C LEU A 45 6.40 3.01 -15.73
N GLU A 46 7.10 3.88 -16.46
CA GLU A 46 6.48 5.01 -17.18
C GLU A 46 5.38 4.56 -18.16
N THR A 47 5.56 3.40 -18.82
CA THR A 47 4.58 2.88 -19.78
C THR A 47 3.35 2.39 -19.04
N ILE A 48 3.54 1.68 -17.93
CA ILE A 48 2.45 1.23 -17.07
C ILE A 48 1.68 2.44 -16.53
N LEU A 49 2.36 3.47 -16.02
CA LEU A 49 1.71 4.66 -15.46
C LEU A 49 0.88 5.41 -16.51
N ARG A 50 1.37 5.52 -17.75
CA ARG A 50 0.60 6.10 -18.86
C ARG A 50 -0.69 5.32 -19.12
N ASP A 51 -0.61 3.99 -19.18
CA ASP A 51 -1.77 3.13 -19.44
C ASP A 51 -2.75 3.14 -18.26
N VAL A 52 -2.23 3.18 -17.02
CA VAL A 52 -3.00 3.31 -15.78
C VAL A 52 -3.74 4.65 -15.72
N GLN A 53 -3.12 5.76 -16.13
CA GLN A 53 -3.80 7.05 -16.21
C GLN A 53 -4.97 7.03 -17.20
N LYS A 54 -4.79 6.36 -18.36
CA LYS A 54 -5.88 6.15 -19.32
C LYS A 54 -7.02 5.34 -18.69
N GLN A 55 -6.70 4.25 -18.00
CA GLN A 55 -7.70 3.45 -17.28
C GLN A 55 -8.38 4.23 -16.15
N ALA A 56 -7.65 5.05 -15.41
CA ALA A 56 -8.20 5.90 -14.36
C ALA A 56 -9.21 6.90 -14.94
N GLN A 57 -8.91 7.51 -16.10
CA GLN A 57 -9.82 8.39 -16.82
C GLN A 57 -11.07 7.65 -17.30
N GLU A 58 -10.92 6.47 -17.92
CA GLU A 58 -12.04 5.62 -18.38
C GLU A 58 -12.95 5.21 -17.22
N LYS A 59 -12.38 4.96 -16.03
CA LYS A 59 -13.09 4.61 -14.80
C LYS A 59 -13.50 5.81 -13.95
N GLN A 60 -13.27 7.03 -14.41
CA GLN A 60 -13.58 8.28 -13.71
C GLN A 60 -12.95 8.39 -12.30
N VAL A 61 -11.78 7.79 -12.11
CA VAL A 61 -11.00 7.89 -10.87
C VAL A 61 -9.93 8.95 -11.04
N ARG A 62 -9.89 9.93 -10.14
CA ARG A 62 -8.77 10.88 -10.06
C ARG A 62 -7.54 10.16 -9.54
N PHE A 63 -6.56 9.93 -10.41
CA PHE A 63 -5.30 9.29 -10.03
C PHE A 63 -4.47 10.22 -9.13
N GLU A 64 -4.14 9.74 -7.93
CA GLU A 64 -3.31 10.44 -6.94
C GLU A 64 -1.98 9.69 -6.75
N PRO A 65 -0.90 10.07 -7.45
CA PRO A 65 0.37 9.33 -7.44
C PRO A 65 0.96 9.07 -6.05
N VAL A 66 0.85 10.04 -5.14
CA VAL A 66 1.43 9.95 -3.78
C VAL A 66 0.71 8.91 -2.91
N GLN A 67 -0.58 8.66 -3.18
CA GLN A 67 -1.39 7.70 -2.44
C GLN A 67 -1.48 6.33 -3.12
N ALA A 68 -1.08 6.24 -4.39
CA ALA A 68 -1.04 4.99 -5.12
C ALA A 68 0.00 4.03 -4.50
N GLN A 69 -0.26 2.73 -4.62
CA GLN A 69 0.61 1.69 -4.06
C GLN A 69 0.88 0.60 -5.11
N LEU A 70 2.15 0.46 -5.48
CA LEU A 70 2.60 -0.62 -6.36
C LEU A 70 3.10 -1.78 -5.50
N PHE A 71 2.54 -2.97 -5.73
CA PHE A 71 2.87 -4.18 -5.00
C PHE A 71 3.43 -5.26 -5.92
N ASP A 72 4.53 -5.89 -5.50
CA ASP A 72 5.16 -7.02 -6.22
C ASP A 72 4.72 -8.34 -5.59
N SER A 73 3.93 -9.12 -6.32
CA SER A 73 3.41 -10.40 -5.82
C SER A 73 4.52 -11.44 -5.59
N LYS A 74 5.66 -11.36 -6.28
CA LYS A 74 6.77 -12.32 -6.11
C LYS A 74 7.49 -12.15 -4.78
N LYS A 75 7.41 -10.96 -4.19
CA LYS A 75 8.10 -10.61 -2.93
C LYS A 75 7.19 -10.69 -1.70
N GLN A 76 5.97 -11.19 -1.86
CA GLN A 76 4.99 -11.28 -0.77
C GLN A 76 5.53 -12.02 0.46
N VAL A 77 6.31 -13.08 0.24
CA VAL A 77 6.94 -13.86 1.32
C VAL A 77 7.73 -12.99 2.31
N ILE A 78 8.38 -11.92 1.84
CA ILE A 78 9.16 -11.01 2.70
C ILE A 78 8.23 -10.29 3.69
N VAL A 79 7.07 -9.81 3.24
CA VAL A 79 6.11 -9.12 4.12
C VAL A 79 5.39 -10.10 5.04
N ASP A 80 5.13 -11.32 4.57
CA ASP A 80 4.55 -12.36 5.41
C ASP A 80 5.52 -12.72 6.55
N GLU A 81 6.81 -12.88 6.26
CA GLU A 81 7.87 -13.08 7.27
C GLU A 81 7.96 -11.90 8.25
N MET A 82 7.93 -10.65 7.76
CA MET A 82 7.90 -9.45 8.61
C MET A 82 6.69 -9.46 9.55
N LYS A 83 5.50 -9.82 9.03
CA LYS A 83 4.27 -9.90 9.84
C LYS A 83 4.40 -10.97 10.92
N GLN A 84 4.89 -12.16 10.56
CA GLN A 84 5.09 -13.24 11.53
C GLN A 84 6.10 -12.86 12.62
N GLN A 85 7.22 -12.24 12.25
CA GLN A 85 8.22 -11.77 13.21
C GLN A 85 7.62 -10.77 14.20
N VAL A 86 6.89 -9.77 13.71
CA VAL A 86 6.26 -8.76 14.57
C VAL A 86 5.23 -9.39 15.52
N LEU A 87 4.39 -10.30 15.02
CA LEU A 87 3.39 -10.98 15.85
C LEU A 87 4.06 -11.88 16.92
N SER A 88 5.17 -12.54 16.58
CA SER A 88 5.96 -13.32 17.55
C SER A 88 6.52 -12.43 18.65
N GLN A 89 7.15 -11.29 18.29
CA GLN A 89 7.68 -10.34 19.26
C GLN A 89 6.59 -9.73 20.17
N LEU A 90 5.40 -9.47 19.63
CA LEU A 90 4.25 -9.00 20.42
C LEU A 90 3.73 -10.07 21.38
N SER A 91 3.74 -11.34 20.96
CA SER A 91 3.41 -12.48 21.81
C SER A 91 4.44 -12.63 22.95
N ASP A 92 5.73 -12.53 22.66
CA ASP A 92 6.79 -12.56 23.68
C ASP A 92 6.63 -11.38 24.65
N LEU A 93 6.31 -10.19 24.14
CA LEU A 93 6.05 -9.02 24.97
C LEU A 93 4.87 -9.24 25.92
N ALA A 94 3.79 -9.88 25.47
CA ALA A 94 2.62 -10.19 26.30
C ALA A 94 2.98 -11.09 27.49
N GLN A 95 3.97 -11.97 27.33
CA GLN A 95 4.46 -12.85 28.40
C GLN A 95 5.40 -12.12 29.36
N ILE A 96 6.29 -11.28 28.85
CA ILE A 96 7.33 -10.60 29.64
C ILE A 96 6.77 -9.37 30.37
N LYS A 97 5.88 -8.61 29.72
CA LYS A 97 5.29 -7.35 30.21
C LYS A 97 3.79 -7.28 29.90
N PRO A 98 2.96 -8.08 30.56
CA PRO A 98 1.51 -8.13 30.31
C PRO A 98 0.83 -6.76 30.49
N GLU A 99 1.38 -5.87 31.31
CA GLU A 99 0.87 -4.51 31.53
C GLU A 99 0.98 -3.59 30.29
N LEU A 100 1.75 -3.97 29.27
CA LEU A 100 1.87 -3.20 28.02
C LEU A 100 0.80 -3.57 26.98
N ASP A 101 -0.12 -4.49 27.28
CA ASP A 101 -1.26 -4.86 26.42
C ASP A 101 -0.90 -4.95 24.92
N SER A 102 0.15 -5.71 24.60
CA SER A 102 0.60 -5.90 23.21
C SER A 102 -0.43 -6.66 22.36
N GLN A 103 -1.43 -7.28 22.99
CA GLN A 103 -2.52 -8.00 22.33
C GLN A 103 -3.36 -7.07 21.46
N SER A 104 -3.71 -5.88 21.94
CA SER A 104 -4.42 -4.87 21.14
C SER A 104 -3.67 -4.50 19.85
N ILE A 105 -2.33 -4.46 19.90
CA ILE A 105 -1.50 -4.17 18.72
C ILE A 105 -1.49 -5.36 17.76
N SER A 106 -1.40 -6.59 18.28
CA SER A 106 -1.53 -7.81 17.47
C SER A 106 -2.87 -7.86 16.73
N GLU A 107 -3.96 -7.45 17.36
CA GLU A 107 -5.29 -7.37 16.73
C GLU A 107 -5.34 -6.35 15.60
N GLN A 108 -4.76 -5.15 15.81
CA GLN A 108 -4.64 -4.13 14.75
C GLN A 108 -3.85 -4.65 13.54
N ILE A 109 -2.76 -5.38 13.77
CA ILE A 109 -1.95 -6.00 12.71
C ILE A 109 -2.74 -7.10 12.00
N ASN A 110 -3.46 -7.96 12.73
CA ASN A 110 -4.24 -9.03 12.13
C ASN A 110 -5.44 -8.52 11.31
N ALA A 111 -6.05 -7.41 11.72
CA ALA A 111 -7.11 -6.75 10.95
C ALA A 111 -6.60 -6.07 9.67
N SER A 112 -5.29 -5.85 9.55
CA SER A 112 -4.68 -5.17 8.41
C SER A 112 -4.24 -6.14 7.31
N LYS A 113 -4.41 -5.70 6.05
CA LYS A 113 -3.85 -6.36 4.88
C LYS A 113 -2.47 -5.77 4.56
N PHE A 114 -1.52 -6.62 4.21
CA PHE A 114 -0.15 -6.21 3.86
C PHE A 114 0.30 -6.89 2.58
N HIS A 115 0.88 -6.10 1.68
CA HIS A 115 1.50 -6.61 0.46
C HIS A 115 2.89 -6.00 0.30
N TYR A 116 3.81 -6.75 -0.32
CA TYR A 116 5.14 -6.20 -0.60
C TYR A 116 5.04 -5.00 -1.52
N ARG A 117 5.48 -3.84 -1.04
CA ARG A 117 5.32 -2.53 -1.68
C ARG A 117 6.66 -2.12 -2.28
N GLU A 118 6.63 -1.74 -3.55
CA GLU A 118 7.75 -1.09 -4.20
C GLU A 118 7.78 0.39 -3.82
N PHE A 119 8.86 0.84 -3.18
CA PHE A 119 9.03 2.23 -2.77
C PHE A 119 9.68 3.05 -3.90
N THR A 120 8.96 3.19 -5.01
CA THR A 120 9.29 4.07 -6.13
C THR A 120 8.24 5.17 -6.28
N SER A 121 8.61 6.29 -6.89
CA SER A 121 7.61 7.30 -7.28
C SER A 121 6.64 6.68 -8.28
N LEU A 122 5.35 7.03 -8.14
CA LEU A 122 4.30 6.69 -9.10
C LEU A 122 3.77 7.92 -9.84
N ASP A 123 4.45 9.06 -9.67
CA ASP A 123 4.22 10.27 -10.45
C ASP A 123 4.89 10.10 -11.82
N TYR A 124 4.08 10.19 -12.87
CA TYR A 124 4.53 9.97 -14.24
C TYR A 124 5.66 10.91 -14.65
N ASP A 125 5.59 12.19 -14.31
CA ASP A 125 6.58 13.20 -14.72
C ASP A 125 7.90 12.98 -13.96
N VAL A 126 7.82 12.58 -12.69
CA VAL A 126 8.99 12.21 -11.88
C VAL A 126 9.66 10.95 -12.44
N VAL A 127 8.87 9.91 -12.76
CA VAL A 127 9.39 8.65 -13.30
C VAL A 127 10.02 8.86 -14.68
N GLN A 128 9.38 9.63 -15.55
CA GLN A 128 9.87 9.91 -16.89
C GLN A 128 11.21 10.66 -16.85
N SER A 129 11.35 11.64 -15.95
CA SER A 129 12.57 12.45 -15.84
C SER A 129 13.76 11.72 -15.19
N GLN A 130 13.53 10.65 -14.43
CA GLN A 130 14.56 9.97 -13.65
C GLN A 130 14.75 8.51 -14.08
N ARG A 131 15.80 8.22 -14.87
CA ARG A 131 16.12 6.84 -15.30
C ARG A 131 16.14 5.80 -14.16
N LYS A 132 16.67 6.16 -12.98
CA LYS A 132 16.71 5.27 -11.81
C LYS A 132 15.33 5.04 -11.18
N GLY A 133 14.42 6.01 -11.28
CA GLY A 133 13.03 5.91 -10.80
C GLY A 133 12.08 5.24 -11.79
N ASN A 134 12.60 4.69 -12.90
CA ASN A 134 11.82 4.09 -13.98
C ASN A 134 12.23 2.62 -14.20
N PRO A 135 11.97 1.73 -13.22
CA PRO A 135 12.40 0.33 -13.31
C PRO A 135 11.72 -0.41 -14.47
N LEU A 136 12.41 -1.43 -14.99
CA LEU A 136 11.83 -2.42 -15.89
C LEU A 136 11.10 -3.47 -15.04
N LEU A 137 9.81 -3.69 -15.29
CA LEU A 137 8.98 -4.60 -14.51
C LEU A 137 8.70 -5.89 -15.27
N ILE A 138 8.69 -7.00 -14.52
CA ILE A 138 8.49 -8.36 -15.01
C ILE A 138 7.70 -9.19 -14.00
N GLY A 139 6.75 -10.01 -14.46
CA GLY A 139 5.94 -10.88 -13.59
C GLY A 139 4.59 -10.26 -13.23
N SER A 140 4.21 -10.32 -11.96
CA SER A 140 2.86 -9.97 -11.52
C SER A 140 2.89 -8.88 -10.47
N TYR A 141 2.19 -7.79 -10.75
CA TYR A 141 2.06 -6.66 -9.85
C TYR A 141 0.59 -6.32 -9.61
N GLN A 142 0.33 -5.70 -8.46
CA GLN A 142 -0.93 -5.05 -8.16
C GLN A 142 -0.64 -3.56 -7.99
N LEU A 143 -1.33 -2.70 -8.72
CA LEU A 143 -1.25 -1.26 -8.55
C LEU A 143 -2.59 -0.75 -8.01
N ASN A 144 -2.60 -0.39 -6.74
CA ASN A 144 -3.76 0.21 -6.12
C ASN A 144 -3.81 1.68 -6.49
N ILE A 145 -4.85 2.03 -7.25
CA ILE A 145 -5.28 3.40 -7.46
C ILE A 145 -6.68 3.57 -6.86
N ALA A 146 -6.90 4.69 -6.18
CA ALA A 146 -8.14 4.98 -5.50
C ALA A 146 -8.42 6.50 -5.57
N PRO A 147 -9.68 6.92 -5.36
CA PRO A 147 -9.97 8.32 -5.07
C PRO A 147 -9.13 8.82 -3.90
N ARG A 148 -8.87 10.12 -3.87
CA ARG A 148 -8.06 10.75 -2.82
C ARG A 148 -8.60 10.40 -1.43
N ILE A 149 -7.77 9.78 -0.62
CA ILE A 149 -8.00 9.57 0.80
C ILE A 149 -7.78 10.89 1.51
N ASN A 150 -8.75 11.28 2.35
CA ASN A 150 -8.71 12.54 3.09
C ASN A 150 -8.53 12.33 4.59
N ASN A 151 -8.27 11.09 5.04
CA ASN A 151 -8.11 10.73 6.43
C ASN A 151 -6.66 10.39 6.76
N ILE A 152 -6.31 10.36 8.04
CA ILE A 152 -5.08 9.81 8.61
C ILE A 152 -5.45 8.76 9.66
N TYR A 153 -4.52 7.85 9.95
CA TYR A 153 -4.79 6.67 10.76
C TYR A 153 -3.87 6.63 11.98
N PHE A 154 -4.41 6.47 13.18
CA PHE A 154 -3.63 6.27 14.41
C PHE A 154 -3.61 4.78 14.76
N LEU A 155 -2.40 4.21 14.85
CA LEU A 155 -2.15 2.80 15.14
C LEU A 155 -1.07 2.63 16.22
N GLY A 156 -0.92 1.41 16.75
CA GLY A 156 0.09 1.06 17.74
C GLY A 156 -0.46 1.12 19.16
N ALA A 157 0.29 1.73 20.08
CA ALA A 157 -0.06 1.85 21.50
C ALA A 157 -1.17 2.91 21.72
N VAL A 158 -2.34 2.64 21.15
CA VAL A 158 -3.58 3.41 21.27
C VAL A 158 -4.66 2.53 21.87
N LYS A 159 -5.62 3.11 22.58
CA LYS A 159 -6.77 2.39 23.15
C LYS A 159 -7.62 1.73 22.06
N LYS A 160 -7.71 2.39 20.91
CA LYS A 160 -8.38 1.92 19.71
C LYS A 160 -7.70 2.56 18.51
N ALA A 161 -7.61 1.81 17.40
CA ALA A 161 -7.20 2.38 16.13
C ALA A 161 -8.22 3.45 15.70
N GLU A 162 -7.73 4.66 15.38
CA GLU A 162 -8.57 5.78 15.00
C GLU A 162 -8.33 6.18 13.54
N GLU A 163 -9.40 6.55 12.86
CA GLU A 163 -9.36 7.17 11.53
C GLU A 163 -9.98 8.56 11.64
N VAL A 164 -9.23 9.58 11.24
CA VAL A 164 -9.65 10.97 11.40
C VAL A 164 -9.39 11.76 10.15
N LYS A 165 -10.26 12.73 9.87
CA LYS A 165 -10.08 13.61 8.72
C LYS A 165 -8.76 14.38 8.86
N GLN A 166 -8.00 14.42 7.77
CA GLN A 166 -6.79 15.23 7.67
C GLN A 166 -7.19 16.70 7.57
N HIS A 167 -6.57 17.51 8.42
CA HIS A 167 -6.68 18.96 8.42
C HIS A 167 -5.36 19.59 7.97
N ALA A 168 -5.44 20.46 6.97
CA ALA A 168 -4.28 21.23 6.51
C ALA A 168 -3.71 22.06 7.67
N GLN A 169 -2.37 22.16 7.71
CA GLN A 169 -1.62 22.92 8.72
C GLN A 169 -1.74 22.41 10.16
N TRP A 170 -2.48 21.33 10.41
CA TRP A 170 -2.49 20.67 11.71
C TRP A 170 -1.24 19.83 11.89
N PHE A 171 -0.67 19.92 13.08
CA PHE A 171 0.40 19.08 13.57
C PHE A 171 -0.16 18.03 14.52
N LEU A 172 0.68 17.06 14.89
CA LEU A 172 0.26 15.95 15.72
C LEU A 172 -0.33 16.38 17.08
N ALA A 173 0.14 17.49 17.65
CA ALA A 173 -0.40 18.08 18.87
C ALA A 173 -1.88 18.52 18.71
N ASP A 174 -2.26 19.09 17.57
CA ASP A 174 -3.65 19.52 17.30
C ASP A 174 -4.59 18.32 17.25
N TYR A 175 -4.16 17.21 16.64
CA TYR A 175 -4.93 15.97 16.62
C TYR A 175 -5.11 15.38 18.02
N PHE A 176 -4.04 15.35 18.84
CA PHE A 176 -4.17 14.89 20.22
C PHE A 176 -5.07 15.79 21.07
N ALA A 177 -5.05 17.11 20.86
CA ALA A 177 -5.96 18.03 21.53
C ALA A 177 -7.43 17.75 21.15
N MET A 178 -7.70 17.47 19.86
CA MET A 178 -9.04 17.14 19.37
C MET A 178 -9.52 15.77 19.87
N LEU A 179 -8.69 14.74 19.77
CA LEU A 179 -9.05 13.36 20.08
C LEU A 179 -9.05 13.05 21.58
N GLY A 180 -8.41 13.89 22.38
CA GLY A 180 -8.19 13.65 23.79
C GLY A 180 -7.22 12.49 24.03
N ASN A 181 -7.45 11.73 25.10
CA ASN A 181 -6.53 10.68 25.50
C ASN A 181 -6.80 9.35 24.75
N ILE A 182 -6.30 9.26 23.51
CA ILE A 182 -6.33 8.04 22.70
C ILE A 182 -5.19 7.07 22.98
N LYS A 183 -4.13 7.51 23.67
CA LYS A 183 -2.96 6.70 23.97
C LYS A 183 -3.31 5.64 25.01
N SER A 184 -2.82 4.41 24.82
CA SER A 184 -2.91 3.37 25.86
C SER A 184 -1.84 3.59 26.93
N GLU A 185 -1.91 2.84 28.03
CA GLU A 185 -0.88 2.89 29.08
C GLU A 185 0.50 2.45 28.56
N ALA A 186 0.54 1.67 27.48
CA ALA A 186 1.76 1.21 26.85
C ALA A 186 2.44 2.27 25.97
N ALA A 187 1.81 3.42 25.74
CA ALA A 187 2.30 4.43 24.81
C ALA A 187 3.56 5.14 25.31
N TYR A 188 4.49 5.37 24.39
CA TYR A 188 5.60 6.29 24.58
C TYR A 188 5.15 7.73 24.34
N ASP A 189 5.36 8.61 25.33
CA ASP A 189 4.86 9.99 25.31
C ASP A 189 5.79 10.99 24.60
N GLY A 190 7.01 10.58 24.25
CA GLY A 190 8.04 11.49 23.74
C GLY A 190 7.92 11.76 22.24
N THR A 191 7.69 10.72 21.44
CA THR A 191 7.67 10.79 19.97
C THR A 191 6.68 9.80 19.37
N ALA A 192 6.24 10.10 18.16
CA ALA A 192 5.46 9.20 17.31
C ALA A 192 6.17 9.04 15.97
N THR A 193 5.77 8.04 15.19
CA THR A 193 6.28 7.84 13.83
C THR A 193 5.19 8.14 12.83
N ILE A 194 5.44 9.07 11.91
CA ILE A 194 4.57 9.35 10.77
C ILE A 194 5.09 8.54 9.59
N ILE A 195 4.24 7.68 9.04
CA ILE A 195 4.45 6.98 7.78
C ILE A 195 3.58 7.69 6.74
N GLN A 196 4.22 8.43 5.86
CA GLN A 196 3.54 9.16 4.79
C GLN A 196 2.89 8.18 3.79
N PRO A 197 1.91 8.64 2.98
CA PRO A 197 1.22 7.77 2.02
C PRO A 197 2.18 7.12 1.02
N ASP A 198 3.30 7.77 0.69
CA ASP A 198 4.37 7.24 -0.18
C ASP A 198 5.32 6.24 0.53
N GLY A 199 5.09 5.98 1.83
CA GLY A 199 5.88 5.07 2.64
C GLY A 199 7.14 5.70 3.25
N LYS A 200 7.36 7.01 3.11
CA LYS A 200 8.44 7.70 3.83
C LYS A 200 8.13 7.76 5.33
N VAL A 201 9.15 7.53 6.14
CA VAL A 201 9.06 7.51 7.61
C VAL A 201 9.71 8.76 8.17
N MET A 202 9.04 9.40 9.12
CA MET A 202 9.60 10.49 9.91
C MET A 202 9.21 10.34 11.38
N GLU A 203 10.15 10.66 12.26
CA GLU A 203 9.86 10.79 13.69
C GLU A 203 9.25 12.16 13.96
N ALA A 204 8.15 12.19 14.71
CA ALA A 204 7.43 13.39 15.09
C ALA A 204 7.55 13.61 16.60
N GLN A 205 8.20 14.71 16.97
CA GLN A 205 8.25 15.20 18.35
C GLN A 205 7.05 16.13 18.57
N TYR A 206 6.16 15.74 19.49
CA TYR A 206 4.86 16.40 19.67
C TYR A 206 4.55 16.78 21.12
N GLY A 207 5.41 16.42 22.07
CA GLY A 207 5.27 16.78 23.47
C GLY A 207 5.46 18.29 23.67
N ALA A 208 4.86 18.82 24.74
CA ALA A 208 4.95 20.25 25.07
C ALA A 208 6.39 20.77 25.19
N TRP A 209 7.34 19.89 25.53
CA TRP A 209 8.75 20.21 25.74
C TRP A 209 9.65 19.95 24.51
N ASN A 210 9.17 19.25 23.48
CA ASN A 210 9.97 18.89 22.29
C ASN A 210 9.27 19.17 20.95
N PHE A 211 8.19 19.93 20.95
CA PHE A 211 7.39 20.19 19.75
C PHE A 211 8.23 20.63 18.55
N LYS A 212 8.02 19.95 17.42
CA LYS A 212 8.52 20.35 16.10
C LYS A 212 7.42 20.20 15.05
N PRO A 213 7.24 21.17 14.15
CA PRO A 213 6.20 21.09 13.11
C PRO A 213 6.55 20.01 12.08
N HIS A 214 5.61 19.11 11.81
CA HIS A 214 5.72 18.06 10.80
C HIS A 214 4.45 17.99 9.97
N PHE A 215 4.57 18.11 8.65
CA PHE A 215 3.41 17.99 7.76
C PHE A 215 2.92 16.55 7.68
N ILE A 216 1.64 16.35 7.92
CA ILE A 216 0.98 15.05 7.81
C ILE A 216 0.12 15.06 6.54
N ALA A 217 0.50 14.27 5.54
CA ALA A 217 -0.28 14.18 4.30
C ALA A 217 -1.54 13.31 4.49
N PRO A 218 -2.61 13.56 3.73
CA PRO A 218 -3.77 12.67 3.71
C PRO A 218 -3.39 11.24 3.28
N GLY A 219 -3.82 10.24 4.04
CA GLY A 219 -3.46 8.83 3.90
C GLY A 219 -2.28 8.40 4.81
N ALA A 220 -1.71 9.32 5.60
CA ALA A 220 -0.61 8.97 6.50
C ALA A 220 -1.07 8.07 7.66
N ILE A 221 -0.15 7.22 8.13
CA ILE A 221 -0.29 6.43 9.35
C ILE A 221 0.56 7.10 10.43
N ILE A 222 -0.05 7.35 11.59
CA ILE A 222 0.58 7.81 12.82
C ILE A 222 0.72 6.60 13.74
N TYR A 223 1.95 6.10 13.86
CA TYR A 223 2.27 5.01 14.77
C TYR A 223 2.69 5.55 16.13
N ILE A 224 1.99 5.13 17.19
CA ILE A 224 2.32 5.42 18.58
C ILE A 224 3.20 4.29 19.13
N PRO A 225 4.47 4.55 19.49
CA PRO A 225 5.39 3.51 19.93
C PRO A 225 5.03 2.92 21.29
N ILE A 226 5.42 1.67 21.50
CA ILE A 226 5.38 0.99 22.80
C ILE A 226 6.54 1.50 23.66
N LYS A 227 6.26 1.89 24.90
CA LYS A 227 7.27 2.37 25.86
C LYS A 227 8.05 1.23 26.50
N SER A 228 9.26 1.52 26.94
CA SER A 228 10.03 0.67 27.88
C SER A 228 10.15 -0.81 27.46
N LEU A 229 10.39 -1.05 26.17
CA LEU A 229 10.58 -2.41 25.63
C LEU A 229 11.77 -3.11 26.31
N PRO A 230 11.67 -4.42 26.61
CA PRO A 230 12.81 -5.25 27.03
C PRO A 230 13.96 -5.20 26.01
N SER A 231 15.19 -5.45 26.46
CA SER A 231 16.39 -5.43 25.61
C SER A 231 16.29 -6.40 24.43
N GLU A 232 15.65 -7.53 24.64
CA GLU A 232 15.44 -8.61 23.68
C GLU A 232 14.46 -8.19 22.57
N LEU A 233 13.60 -7.21 22.85
CA LEU A 233 12.55 -6.71 21.95
C LEU A 233 12.77 -5.26 21.53
N LYS A 234 14.00 -4.74 21.67
CA LYS A 234 14.33 -3.33 21.41
C LYS A 234 14.00 -2.84 19.99
N THR A 235 13.92 -3.75 19.02
CA THR A 235 13.63 -3.42 17.61
C THR A 235 12.13 -3.44 17.30
N LEU A 236 11.27 -3.94 18.18
CA LEU A 236 9.86 -4.18 17.90
C LEU A 236 9.13 -2.94 17.33
N ASN A 237 9.36 -1.76 17.90
CA ASN A 237 8.77 -0.52 17.36
C ASN A 237 9.22 -0.24 15.91
N GLN A 238 10.48 -0.50 15.58
CA GLN A 238 11.01 -0.31 14.23
C GLN A 238 10.47 -1.38 13.28
N ASP A 239 10.37 -2.63 13.74
CA ASP A 239 9.86 -3.76 12.97
C ASP A 239 8.37 -3.54 12.61
N ILE A 240 7.56 -3.05 13.57
CA ILE A 240 6.15 -2.65 13.32
C ILE A 240 6.10 -1.52 12.29
N VAL A 241 6.92 -0.47 12.43
CA VAL A 241 6.95 0.63 11.45
C VAL A 241 7.29 0.11 10.05
N GLN A 242 8.29 -0.77 9.92
CA GLN A 242 8.63 -1.34 8.60
C GLN A 242 7.46 -2.14 8.02
N LEU A 243 6.78 -2.97 8.83
CA LEU A 243 5.59 -3.69 8.40
C LEU A 243 4.46 -2.74 7.96
N LEU A 244 4.19 -1.68 8.72
CA LEU A 244 3.14 -0.71 8.40
C LEU A 244 3.37 0.04 7.09
N ARG A 245 4.61 0.19 6.62
CA ARG A 245 4.90 0.76 5.29
C ARG A 245 4.37 -0.11 4.13
N HIS A 246 4.14 -1.39 4.39
CA HIS A 246 3.57 -2.39 3.49
C HIS A 246 2.05 -2.57 3.65
N LYS A 247 1.43 -1.81 4.57
CA LYS A 247 -0.02 -1.87 4.77
C LYS A 247 -0.73 -1.42 3.49
N VAL A 248 -1.68 -2.23 3.05
CA VAL A 248 -2.60 -1.85 2.00
C VAL A 248 -3.56 -0.78 2.56
N ILE A 249 -3.59 0.37 1.91
CA ILE A 249 -4.49 1.46 2.24
C ILE A 249 -5.61 1.42 1.21
N ASN A 250 -6.77 0.93 1.62
CA ASN A 250 -7.96 0.90 0.79
C ASN A 250 -8.82 2.12 1.06
N ASN A 251 -9.51 2.57 0.02
CA ASN A 251 -10.65 3.46 0.14
C ASN A 251 -11.87 2.56 -0.11
N ASP A 252 -12.25 1.76 0.88
CA ASP A 252 -13.48 0.97 0.80
C ASP A 252 -14.64 1.97 0.93
N GLN A 253 -15.08 2.52 -0.20
CA GLN A 253 -16.33 3.25 -0.36
C GLN A 253 -17.40 2.27 -0.84
#